data_AF-A0A0F9RED1-F1
#
_entry.id   AF-A0A0F9RED1-F1
#
_cell.length_a   1.000
_cell.length_b   1.000
_cell.length_c   1.000
_cell.angle_alpha   90.00
_cell.angle_beta   90.00
_cell.angle_gamma   90.00
#
_symmetry.space_group_name_H-M   'P 1'
#
loop_
_entity.id
_entity.type
_entity.pdbx_description
1 polymer ?
#
loop_
_entity_poly.entity_id
_entity_poly.type
_entity_poly.pdbx_seq_one_letter_code
_entity_poly.pdbx_strand_id
1 'polypeptide(L)'
;MAVKNPKTYGDYWFAKQVEASEIFDEVKEQAFAPFFEAVLDQFSDIEDIPLSLVALMQNLKAPETAGFGGFALGVGVEMIDETLHTLMNPMMKMMGRSINRRALETWLTSTEANTLFRRDKIDRSYWDLITKSEGYETVIGKQKYQAEMPFPSIPDIITYARYHGDPNNPWSAVNDRIDIDAVDFPVWDWLALQRLNTLQIQTLFKRGLIDNTTTNYKLAEAGWRGEDIDYIKQTAWSVPNAMLWVQGNLHSGVGLSEILQNISKADINPLYAQTYLDGILTKPNPQDLIAYELRNDPNLSNLPKMLQRIGIHPEYTDIYKTLAYPIPPVADLITMAVREAFTPSVAAKFGQYQDFPDAFEQFAKMKGLTPEWAKRYWASHWSLPSARQGFEMLHRGVIDFGELDMLLRALDVMPFWRNKLTSIAYRRMTRVDIRRMYKMGVINQSDVLAAYLELGYNQSDAQRMTQFTVLWALPPHASITRSDILTAYKRRMIDRAEASQLLADMGENEFHRGFMLDAVDYKKALEVTDIRIKGIGNLYIEHIYDENKVIEELSKLDLPSDEINLLMEKWYFEIQGQTPRLWTNSQTLGFAKEGLITKDRAKAELKALGYDGEHINIYMESIL
;
A
#
# COMPACT_ATOMS: atom_id res chain seq x y z
N MET A 1 129.34 62.91 -0.88
CA MET A 1 130.52 63.39 -1.63
C MET A 1 131.68 63.85 -0.75
N ALA A 2 131.46 64.28 0.51
CA ALA A 2 132.55 64.62 1.44
C ALA A 2 133.38 63.41 1.93
N VAL A 3 132.77 62.23 2.13
CA VAL A 3 133.43 61.00 2.63
C VAL A 3 134.43 60.40 1.63
N LYS A 4 134.12 60.43 0.34
CA LYS A 4 134.96 59.79 -0.71
C LYS A 4 136.16 60.65 -1.15
N ASN A 5 136.22 61.93 -0.76
CA ASN A 5 137.33 62.82 -1.15
C ASN A 5 137.43 64.04 -0.17
N PRO A 6 137.91 63.83 1.08
CA PRO A 6 137.82 64.81 2.16
C PRO A 6 138.75 66.02 1.94
N LYS A 7 138.19 67.25 2.02
CA LYS A 7 138.95 68.51 1.80
C LYS A 7 139.14 69.35 3.05
N THR A 8 138.34 69.11 4.09
CA THR A 8 138.48 69.75 5.40
C THR A 8 138.75 68.71 6.48
N TYR A 9 139.27 69.13 7.63
CA TYR A 9 139.48 68.24 8.78
C TYR A 9 138.16 67.56 9.23
N GLY A 10 137.03 68.27 9.17
CA GLY A 10 135.72 67.71 9.48
C GLY A 10 135.30 66.59 8.53
N ASP A 11 135.59 66.72 7.23
CA ASP A 11 135.30 65.68 6.24
C ASP A 11 136.13 64.42 6.47
N TYR A 12 137.41 64.56 6.84
CA TYR A 12 138.29 63.44 7.14
C TYR A 12 137.83 62.68 8.39
N TRP A 13 137.44 63.41 9.44
CA TRP A 13 136.93 62.81 10.67
C TRP A 13 135.63 62.03 10.43
N PHE A 14 134.70 62.60 9.66
CA PHE A 14 133.46 61.91 9.29
C PHE A 14 133.70 60.67 8.41
N ALA A 15 134.64 60.74 7.46
CA ALA A 15 135.01 59.57 6.65
C ALA A 15 135.57 58.41 7.50
N LYS A 16 136.44 58.73 8.47
CA LYS A 16 136.97 57.73 9.41
C LYS A 16 135.92 57.19 10.37
N GLN A 17 134.91 57.99 10.71
CA GLN A 17 133.78 57.53 11.52
C GLN A 17 132.90 56.51 10.76
N VAL A 18 132.67 56.71 9.45
CA VAL A 18 131.92 55.76 8.61
C VAL A 18 132.70 54.44 8.44
N GLU A 19 134.00 54.52 8.18
CA GLU A 19 134.88 53.34 8.04
C GLU A 19 134.96 52.56 9.37
N ALA A 20 135.01 53.26 10.51
CA ALA A 20 134.92 52.62 11.83
C ALA A 20 133.57 51.94 12.07
N SER A 21 132.47 52.47 11.53
CA SER A 21 131.14 51.85 11.63
C SER A 21 131.04 50.57 10.81
N GLU A 22 131.56 50.54 9.58
CA GLU A 22 131.59 49.33 8.74
C GLU A 22 132.37 48.19 9.41
N ILE A 23 133.54 48.49 9.98
CA ILE A 23 134.35 47.51 10.72
C ILE A 23 133.60 47.02 11.97
N PHE A 24 132.90 47.91 12.68
CA PHE A 24 132.17 47.55 13.88
C PHE A 24 130.98 46.62 13.59
N ASP A 25 130.30 46.83 12.45
CA ASP A 25 129.22 45.96 12.00
C ASP A 25 129.78 44.59 11.57
N GLU A 26 130.86 44.53 10.80
CA GLU A 26 131.49 43.26 10.39
C GLU A 26 131.96 42.40 11.60
N VAL A 27 132.46 43.05 12.67
CA VAL A 27 132.84 42.37 13.92
C VAL A 27 131.62 41.85 14.70
N LYS A 28 130.51 42.60 14.74
CA LYS A 28 129.26 42.09 15.35
C LYS A 28 128.75 40.87 14.60
N GLU A 29 128.76 40.90 13.28
CA GLU A 29 128.26 39.81 12.44
C GLU A 29 129.03 38.51 12.68
N GLN A 30 130.36 38.58 12.77
CA GLN A 30 131.21 37.43 13.13
C GLN A 30 130.97 36.93 14.56
N ALA A 31 130.63 37.81 15.51
CA ALA A 31 130.38 37.43 16.90
C ALA A 31 129.03 36.69 17.09
N PHE A 32 128.01 37.00 16.30
CA PHE A 32 126.67 36.40 16.44
C PHE A 32 126.42 35.17 15.56
N ALA A 33 127.15 35.01 14.44
CA ALA A 33 126.96 33.88 13.52
C ALA A 33 126.94 32.48 14.19
N PRO A 34 127.82 32.15 15.17
CA PRO A 34 127.81 30.83 15.82
C PRO A 34 126.55 30.54 16.66
N PHE A 35 125.88 31.58 17.21
CA PHE A 35 124.67 31.41 18.00
C PHE A 35 123.45 31.11 17.12
N PHE A 36 123.37 31.74 15.94
CA PHE A 36 122.34 31.44 14.95
C PHE A 36 122.49 30.01 14.40
N GLU A 37 123.72 29.56 14.16
CA GLU A 37 124.01 28.19 13.74
C GLU A 37 123.50 27.16 14.76
N ALA A 38 123.75 27.35 16.05
CA ALA A 38 123.34 26.41 17.10
C ALA A 38 121.81 26.30 17.29
N VAL A 39 121.08 27.40 17.10
CA VAL A 39 119.61 27.41 17.19
C VAL A 39 118.99 26.75 15.95
N LEU A 40 119.52 27.04 14.75
CA LEU A 40 118.97 26.54 13.50
C LEU A 40 119.24 25.04 13.28
N ASP A 41 120.37 24.51 13.77
CA ASP A 41 120.68 23.08 13.69
C ASP A 41 119.67 22.20 14.49
N GLN A 42 119.02 22.73 15.54
CA GLN A 42 117.94 22.02 16.27
C GLN A 42 116.66 21.82 15.43
N PHE A 43 116.53 22.52 14.31
CA PHE A 43 115.37 22.47 13.41
C PHE A 43 115.67 21.74 12.10
N SER A 44 116.87 21.17 11.95
CA SER A 44 117.33 20.53 10.71
C SER A 44 116.59 19.22 10.35
N ASP A 45 115.89 18.59 11.30
CA ASP A 45 115.14 17.34 11.13
C ASP A 45 113.64 17.51 10.80
N ILE A 46 113.20 18.72 10.42
CA ILE A 46 111.81 18.96 10.02
C ILE A 46 111.65 18.62 8.53
N GLU A 47 111.09 17.44 8.23
CA GLU A 47 110.94 16.90 6.85
C GLU A 47 110.09 17.77 5.89
N ASP A 48 109.35 18.77 6.39
CA ASP A 48 108.35 19.54 5.62
C ASP A 48 108.69 21.04 5.43
N ILE A 49 109.96 21.45 5.53
CA ILE A 49 110.34 22.86 5.29
C ILE A 49 110.46 23.15 3.77
N PRO A 50 109.79 24.17 3.21
CA PRO A 50 109.92 24.55 1.80
C PRO A 50 111.36 24.95 1.42
N LEU A 51 111.82 24.54 0.23
CA LEU A 51 113.20 24.77 -0.24
C LEU A 51 113.67 26.23 -0.23
N SER A 52 112.76 27.19 -0.51
CA SER A 52 113.08 28.63 -0.45
C SER A 52 113.41 29.13 0.95
N LEU A 53 112.88 28.47 1.98
CA LEU A 53 113.12 28.81 3.38
C LEU A 53 114.41 28.16 3.91
N VAL A 54 114.78 26.98 3.39
CA VAL A 54 116.11 26.37 3.64
C VAL A 54 117.22 27.31 3.14
N ALA A 55 117.04 27.90 1.96
CA ALA A 55 117.99 28.87 1.41
C ALA A 55 118.12 30.16 2.27
N LEU A 56 117.01 30.65 2.83
CA LEU A 56 117.02 31.79 3.76
C LEU A 56 117.76 31.46 5.06
N MET A 57 117.52 30.27 5.64
CA MET A 57 118.21 29.81 6.85
C MET A 57 119.72 29.63 6.60
N GLN A 58 120.13 29.17 5.43
CA GLN A 58 121.54 29.05 5.05
C GLN A 58 122.23 30.41 4.90
N ASN A 59 121.55 31.41 4.31
CA ASN A 59 122.10 32.77 4.19
C ASN A 59 122.20 33.52 5.53
N LEU A 60 121.35 33.18 6.51
CA LEU A 60 121.47 33.68 7.88
C LEU A 60 122.58 32.96 8.67
N LYS A 61 122.91 31.71 8.30
CA LYS A 61 124.00 30.91 8.88
C LYS A 61 125.38 31.44 8.45
N ALA A 62 125.51 32.05 7.27
CA ALA A 62 126.73 32.71 6.80
C ALA A 62 126.44 33.91 5.87
N PRO A 63 126.42 35.16 6.35
CA PRO A 63 126.09 36.33 5.53
C PRO A 63 127.23 36.73 4.58
N GLU A 64 126.91 37.00 3.30
CA GLU A 64 127.91 37.29 2.25
C GLU A 64 128.34 38.78 2.13
N THR A 65 127.71 39.71 2.86
CA THR A 65 128.03 41.16 2.77
C THR A 65 127.96 41.87 4.13
N ALA A 66 128.93 42.75 4.42
CA ALA A 66 128.99 43.54 5.65
C ALA A 66 127.80 44.51 5.76
N GLY A 67 127.07 44.43 6.88
CA GLY A 67 125.84 45.19 7.16
C GLY A 67 124.55 44.35 7.08
N PHE A 68 124.63 43.11 6.58
CA PHE A 68 123.46 42.20 6.51
C PHE A 68 123.08 41.59 7.86
N GLY A 69 124.03 41.35 8.75
CA GLY A 69 123.73 41.01 10.14
C GLY A 69 123.39 42.22 11.01
N GLY A 70 123.76 43.45 10.59
CA GLY A 70 123.11 44.68 11.05
C GLY A 70 121.61 44.73 10.70
N PHE A 71 121.23 44.23 9.52
CA PHE A 71 119.83 43.97 9.15
C PHE A 71 119.22 42.81 9.96
N ALA A 72 119.91 41.68 10.17
CA ALA A 72 119.39 40.56 10.96
C ALA A 72 119.22 40.87 12.47
N LEU A 73 120.12 41.66 13.06
CA LEU A 73 120.04 42.12 14.47
C LEU A 73 119.09 43.32 14.63
N GLY A 74 118.99 44.19 13.61
CA GLY A 74 118.04 45.31 13.56
C GLY A 74 116.59 44.89 13.33
N VAL A 75 116.35 43.69 12.78
CA VAL A 75 115.02 43.06 12.65
C VAL A 75 114.54 42.44 13.96
N GLY A 76 115.39 42.39 15.00
CA GLY A 76 115.04 41.91 16.34
C GLY A 76 114.21 42.88 17.20
N VAL A 77 113.94 44.11 16.75
CA VAL A 77 113.10 45.08 17.47
C VAL A 77 112.25 45.86 16.47
N GLU A 78 111.01 45.41 16.30
CA GLU A 78 109.86 46.15 15.74
C GLU A 78 110.07 46.90 14.39
N MET A 79 109.95 46.18 13.26
CA MET A 79 109.25 46.60 12.01
C MET A 79 109.62 45.68 10.83
N ILE A 80 108.98 44.51 10.67
CA ILE A 80 108.74 43.88 9.35
C ILE A 80 107.40 43.12 9.35
N ASP A 81 106.40 43.81 8.79
CA ASP A 81 105.32 43.39 7.87
C ASP A 81 104.47 42.11 8.11
N GLU A 82 103.14 42.30 8.14
CA GLU A 82 102.06 41.32 8.31
C GLU A 82 102.14 40.14 7.33
N THR A 83 102.80 40.33 6.19
CA THR A 83 103.12 39.31 5.18
C THR A 83 104.11 38.25 5.68
N LEU A 84 105.16 38.65 6.41
CA LEU A 84 106.15 37.72 6.98
C LEU A 84 105.55 36.93 8.15
N HIS A 85 104.78 37.61 9.00
CA HIS A 85 104.02 36.96 10.08
C HIS A 85 103.02 35.93 9.53
N THR A 86 102.36 36.23 8.41
CA THR A 86 101.43 35.30 7.73
C THR A 86 102.17 34.10 7.10
N LEU A 87 103.36 34.32 6.54
CA LEU A 87 104.19 33.25 5.97
C LEU A 87 104.79 32.33 7.05
N MET A 88 105.11 32.87 8.23
CA MET A 88 105.71 32.10 9.34
C MET A 88 104.67 31.47 10.29
N ASN A 89 103.41 31.93 10.29
CA ASN A 89 102.37 31.42 11.19
C ASN A 89 102.10 29.90 11.06
N PRO A 90 101.99 29.33 9.84
CA PRO A 90 101.84 27.88 9.66
C PRO A 90 103.03 27.10 10.23
N MET A 91 104.25 27.60 10.07
CA MET A 91 105.48 27.00 10.61
C MET A 91 105.44 26.98 12.15
N MET A 92 105.13 28.11 12.78
CA MET A 92 105.01 28.20 14.24
C MET A 92 103.90 27.30 14.80
N LYS A 93 102.77 27.16 14.10
CA LYS A 93 101.68 26.24 14.47
C LYS A 93 102.06 24.77 14.32
N MET A 94 102.79 24.39 13.26
CA MET A 94 103.27 23.01 13.07
C MET A 94 104.32 22.64 14.13
N MET A 95 105.26 23.55 14.41
CA MET A 95 106.21 23.39 15.51
C MET A 95 105.48 23.25 16.86
N GLY A 96 104.54 24.16 17.16
CA GLY A 96 103.73 24.10 18.37
C GLY A 96 102.98 22.76 18.51
N ARG A 97 102.33 22.27 17.45
CA ARG A 97 101.64 20.97 17.46
C ARG A 97 102.58 19.78 17.65
N SER A 98 103.77 19.82 17.05
CA SER A 98 104.77 18.74 17.17
C SER A 98 105.33 18.66 18.60
N ILE A 99 105.64 19.82 19.20
CA ILE A 99 106.03 19.94 20.61
C ILE A 99 104.90 19.40 21.49
N ASN A 100 103.67 19.87 21.25
CA ASN A 100 102.52 19.54 22.07
C ASN A 100 102.15 18.04 22.05
N ARG A 101 102.34 17.38 20.90
CA ARG A 101 102.15 15.93 20.75
C ARG A 101 103.16 15.12 21.58
N ARG A 102 104.38 15.62 21.79
CA ARG A 102 105.41 14.92 22.57
C ARG A 102 105.29 15.21 24.06
N ALA A 103 105.01 16.46 24.44
CA ALA A 103 104.94 16.86 25.85
C ALA A 103 103.58 16.57 26.50
N LEU A 104 102.51 16.32 25.73
CA LEU A 104 101.16 16.02 26.24
C LEU A 104 100.64 17.09 27.22
N GLU A 105 101.05 18.34 27.03
CA GLU A 105 100.72 19.49 27.88
C GLU A 105 99.33 20.08 27.62
N THR A 106 98.50 19.45 26.77
CA THR A 106 97.12 19.86 26.56
C THR A 106 96.20 19.18 27.58
N TRP A 107 95.69 19.95 28.54
CA TRP A 107 94.80 19.48 29.62
C TRP A 107 93.34 19.81 29.31
N LEU A 108 92.41 19.08 29.93
CA LEU A 108 91.00 19.49 29.96
C LEU A 108 90.87 20.84 30.66
N THR A 109 89.92 21.66 30.24
CA THR A 109 89.56 22.88 30.97
C THR A 109 88.74 22.55 32.22
N SER A 110 88.69 23.45 33.20
CA SER A 110 87.83 23.26 34.39
C SER A 110 86.34 23.17 34.04
N THR A 111 85.87 23.81 32.97
CA THR A 111 84.47 23.69 32.52
C THR A 111 84.18 22.29 31.93
N GLU A 112 85.12 21.73 31.17
CA GLU A 112 85.03 20.34 30.70
C GLU A 112 85.10 19.34 31.87
N ALA A 113 86.02 19.57 32.82
CA ALA A 113 86.13 18.76 34.03
C ALA A 113 84.87 18.85 34.90
N ASN A 114 84.27 20.04 35.08
CA ASN A 114 83.01 20.23 35.80
C ASN A 114 81.87 19.43 35.16
N THR A 115 81.79 19.43 33.83
CA THR A 115 80.78 18.66 33.09
C THR A 115 80.95 17.16 33.29
N LEU A 116 82.18 16.67 33.19
CA LEU A 116 82.50 15.25 33.40
C LEU A 116 82.26 14.83 34.85
N PHE A 117 82.66 15.65 35.81
CA PHE A 117 82.48 15.40 37.24
C PHE A 117 80.99 15.33 37.61
N ARG A 118 80.16 16.26 37.08
CA ARG A 118 78.70 16.26 37.29
C ARG A 118 78.01 14.99 36.78
N ARG A 119 78.56 14.40 35.71
CA ARG A 119 78.03 13.20 35.05
C ARG A 119 78.64 11.92 35.60
N ASP A 120 79.37 12.01 36.71
CA ASP A 120 80.05 10.90 37.37
C ASP A 120 81.01 10.15 36.42
N LYS A 121 81.73 10.92 35.57
CA LYS A 121 82.69 10.38 34.57
C LYS A 121 84.14 10.49 35.01
N ILE A 122 84.43 11.33 36.00
CA ILE A 122 85.75 11.47 36.61
C ILE A 122 85.56 11.58 38.12
N ASP A 123 86.54 11.12 38.89
CA ASP A 123 86.51 11.22 40.34
C ASP A 123 86.97 12.61 40.84
N ARG A 124 86.81 12.84 42.15
CA ARG A 124 87.16 14.11 42.78
C ARG A 124 88.66 14.42 42.71
N SER A 125 89.51 13.41 42.76
CA SER A 125 90.97 13.60 42.70
C SER A 125 91.40 14.10 41.32
N TYR A 126 90.80 13.55 40.26
CA TYR A 126 91.06 13.95 38.89
C TYR A 126 90.48 15.34 38.61
N TRP A 127 89.27 15.63 39.11
CA TRP A 127 88.68 16.96 39.02
C TRP A 127 89.51 18.04 39.74
N ASP A 128 89.98 17.76 40.97
CA ASP A 128 90.87 18.66 41.74
C ASP A 128 92.19 18.90 40.99
N LEU A 129 92.75 17.88 40.32
CA LEU A 129 93.98 18.00 39.56
C LEU A 129 93.81 18.96 38.38
N ILE A 130 92.76 18.77 37.57
CA ILE A 130 92.49 19.63 36.41
C ILE A 130 92.23 21.07 36.85
N THR A 131 91.36 21.29 37.84
CA THR A 131 91.03 22.64 38.32
C THR A 131 92.22 23.38 38.91
N LYS A 132 93.10 22.69 39.65
CA LYS A 132 94.35 23.26 40.17
C LYS A 132 95.37 23.55 39.07
N SER A 133 95.43 22.73 38.02
CA SER A 133 96.32 22.99 36.88
C SER A 133 95.97 24.28 36.14
N GLU A 134 94.70 24.72 36.17
CA GLU A 134 94.27 26.03 35.67
C GLU A 134 94.44 27.17 36.68
N GLY A 135 94.99 26.89 37.87
CA GLY A 135 95.25 27.89 38.91
C GLY A 135 94.07 28.18 39.84
N TYR A 136 92.99 27.40 39.79
CA TYR A 136 91.90 27.54 40.76
C TYR A 136 92.25 26.90 42.10
N GLU A 137 92.06 27.66 43.19
CA GLU A 137 91.98 27.07 44.52
C GLU A 137 90.76 26.13 44.60
N THR A 138 90.84 25.05 45.39
CA THR A 138 89.76 24.04 45.52
C THR A 138 88.39 24.67 45.83
N VAL A 139 88.34 25.71 46.66
CA VAL A 139 87.09 26.40 47.02
C VAL A 139 86.52 27.17 45.83
N ILE A 140 87.36 27.89 45.10
CA ILE A 140 86.95 28.67 43.90
C ILE A 140 86.52 27.71 42.79
N GLY A 141 87.24 26.61 42.58
CA GLY A 141 86.85 25.55 41.65
C GLY A 141 85.47 24.98 41.97
N LYS A 142 85.17 24.75 43.26
CA LYS A 142 83.86 24.26 43.71
C LYS A 142 82.75 25.27 43.47
N GLN A 143 83.01 26.56 43.70
CA GLN A 143 82.05 27.62 43.41
C GLN A 143 81.78 27.74 41.90
N LYS A 144 82.82 27.66 41.06
CA LYS A 144 82.68 27.60 39.60
C LYS A 144 81.83 26.40 39.17
N TYR A 145 82.10 25.23 39.74
CA TYR A 145 81.29 24.02 39.49
C TYR A 145 79.82 24.19 39.84
N GLN A 146 79.52 24.82 40.99
CA GLN A 146 78.15 25.11 41.44
C GLN A 146 77.47 26.16 40.55
N ALA A 147 78.16 27.22 40.16
CA ALA A 147 77.63 28.26 39.28
C ALA A 147 77.32 27.74 37.86
N GLU A 148 78.08 26.75 37.37
CA GLU A 148 77.81 26.11 36.08
C GLU A 148 76.68 25.07 36.15
N MET A 149 76.07 24.82 37.32
CA MET A 149 74.90 23.93 37.41
C MET A 149 73.68 24.60 36.77
N PRO A 150 72.81 23.85 36.05
CA PRO A 150 71.53 24.38 35.62
C PRO A 150 70.78 24.89 36.85
N PHE A 151 70.51 26.18 36.86
CA PHE A 151 69.73 26.82 37.89
C PHE A 151 68.29 26.99 37.39
N PRO A 152 67.26 26.69 38.20
CA PRO A 152 65.88 26.85 37.78
C PRO A 152 65.60 28.28 37.33
N SER A 153 64.70 28.46 36.36
CA SER A 153 64.30 29.80 35.94
C SER A 153 63.54 30.51 37.06
N ILE A 154 63.53 31.85 37.06
CA ILE A 154 62.78 32.64 38.06
C ILE A 154 61.30 32.19 38.12
N PRO A 155 60.57 31.99 37.00
CA PRO A 155 59.21 31.45 37.03
C PRO A 155 59.09 30.05 37.66
N ASP A 156 60.07 29.16 37.47
CA ASP A 156 60.07 27.83 38.09
C ASP A 156 60.24 27.94 39.61
N ILE A 157 61.08 28.87 40.07
CA ILE A 157 61.29 29.14 41.50
C ILE A 157 60.03 29.74 42.13
N ILE A 158 59.37 30.67 41.44
CA ILE A 158 58.09 31.24 41.88
C ILE A 158 57.02 30.13 41.95
N THR A 159 56.97 29.25 40.95
CA THR A 159 56.06 28.10 40.95
C THR A 159 56.36 27.18 42.13
N TYR A 160 57.62 26.82 42.34
CA TYR A 160 58.06 26.05 43.50
C TYR A 160 57.65 26.71 44.82
N ALA A 161 57.86 28.02 44.95
CA ALA A 161 57.50 28.81 46.13
C ALA A 161 55.99 28.80 46.40
N ARG A 162 55.14 28.82 45.36
CA ARG A 162 53.68 28.69 45.53
C ARG A 162 53.25 27.33 46.11
N TYR A 163 54.01 26.26 45.86
CA TYR A 163 53.74 24.94 46.44
C TYR A 163 54.33 24.75 47.84
N HIS A 164 55.35 25.52 48.22
CA HIS A 164 56.12 25.32 49.46
C HIS A 164 56.04 26.51 50.44
N GLY A 165 55.26 27.54 50.09
CA GLY A 165 55.00 28.76 50.88
C GLY A 165 53.55 29.22 50.72
N ASP A 166 53.30 30.53 50.75
CA ASP A 166 51.98 31.10 50.48
C ASP A 166 51.74 31.17 48.95
N PRO A 167 50.73 30.44 48.41
CA PRO A 167 50.43 30.45 46.98
C PRO A 167 50.02 31.81 46.43
N ASN A 168 49.50 32.73 47.25
CA ASN A 168 49.07 34.07 46.81
C ASN A 168 50.13 35.14 47.03
N ASN A 169 51.17 34.86 47.82
CA ASN A 169 52.28 35.77 48.09
C ASN A 169 53.60 35.00 48.23
N PRO A 170 54.21 34.55 47.11
CA PRO A 170 55.37 33.67 47.15
C PRO A 170 56.69 34.38 47.52
N TRP A 171 56.68 35.70 47.74
CA TRP A 171 57.88 36.53 47.95
C TRP A 171 58.88 35.93 48.93
N SER A 172 58.44 35.62 50.16
CA SER A 172 59.35 35.13 51.21
C SER A 172 60.08 33.86 50.79
N ALA A 173 59.36 32.90 50.20
CA ALA A 173 59.93 31.63 49.78
C ALA A 173 60.84 31.75 48.54
N VAL A 174 60.61 32.76 47.68
CA VAL A 174 61.49 33.07 46.55
C VAL A 174 62.77 33.75 47.03
N ASN A 175 62.66 34.75 47.90
CA ASN A 175 63.78 35.50 48.46
C ASN A 175 64.74 34.62 49.28
N ASP A 176 64.24 33.52 49.87
CA ASP A 176 65.08 32.52 50.55
C ASP A 176 65.94 31.68 49.58
N ARG A 177 65.65 31.70 48.27
CA ARG A 177 66.31 30.85 47.26
C ARG A 177 67.11 31.63 46.23
N ILE A 178 66.67 32.83 45.90
CA ILE A 178 67.35 33.72 44.95
C ILE A 178 67.38 35.15 45.46
N ASP A 179 68.47 35.83 45.11
CA ASP A 179 68.56 37.27 45.21
C ASP A 179 67.81 37.89 44.03
N ILE A 180 66.63 38.46 44.30
CA ILE A 180 65.78 39.13 43.32
C ILE A 180 65.37 40.50 43.85
N ASP A 181 65.47 41.52 43.01
CA ASP A 181 65.10 42.87 43.40
C ASP A 181 63.59 42.93 43.72
N ALA A 182 63.25 43.54 44.86
CA ALA A 182 61.86 43.69 45.29
C ALA A 182 61.01 44.53 44.31
N VAL A 183 61.65 45.40 43.52
CA VAL A 183 61.03 46.20 42.45
C VAL A 183 60.68 45.34 41.24
N ASP A 184 61.51 44.35 40.90
CA ASP A 184 61.31 43.51 39.72
C ASP A 184 60.43 42.29 40.01
N PHE A 185 60.38 41.83 41.27
CA PHE A 185 59.61 40.65 41.66
C PHE A 185 58.13 40.69 41.24
N PRO A 186 57.36 41.79 41.38
CA PRO A 186 55.97 41.84 40.93
C PRO A 186 55.78 41.50 39.44
N VAL A 187 56.75 41.84 38.59
CA VAL A 187 56.72 41.51 37.16
C VAL A 187 56.92 40.02 36.96
N TRP A 188 57.92 39.43 37.63
CA TRP A 188 58.19 38.00 37.57
C TRP A 188 57.04 37.16 38.14
N ASP A 189 56.44 37.61 39.25
CA ASP A 189 55.30 36.94 39.85
C ASP A 189 54.09 36.94 38.92
N TRP A 190 53.80 38.07 38.27
CA TRP A 190 52.75 38.16 37.27
C TRP A 190 53.01 37.25 36.06
N LEU A 191 54.26 37.19 35.57
CA LEU A 191 54.63 36.33 34.44
C LEU A 191 54.50 34.83 34.76
N ALA A 192 54.66 34.45 36.03
CA ALA A 192 54.50 33.07 36.50
C ALA A 192 53.02 32.67 36.69
N LEU A 193 52.07 33.62 36.67
CA LEU A 193 50.65 33.31 36.82
C LEU A 193 50.05 32.66 35.57
N GLN A 194 49.19 31.68 35.81
CA GLN A 194 48.24 31.19 34.80
C GLN A 194 47.21 32.27 34.52
N ARG A 195 46.94 32.51 33.24
CA ARG A 195 45.98 33.52 32.76
C ARG A 195 44.90 32.82 31.95
N LEU A 196 43.68 33.37 31.99
CA LEU A 196 42.60 32.85 31.17
C LEU A 196 42.99 32.99 29.70
N ASN A 197 42.99 31.88 28.97
CA ASN A 197 43.18 31.89 27.53
C ASN A 197 41.87 32.24 26.80
N THR A 198 41.97 32.55 25.50
CA THR A 198 40.82 32.92 24.66
C THR A 198 39.65 31.95 24.78
N LEU A 199 39.89 30.63 24.74
CA LEU A 199 38.85 29.60 24.81
C LEU A 199 38.16 29.56 26.18
N GLN A 200 38.92 29.73 27.26
CA GLN A 200 38.38 29.81 28.61
C GLN A 200 37.51 31.07 28.77
N ILE A 201 37.96 32.21 28.25
CA ILE A 201 37.20 33.47 28.29
C ILE A 201 35.88 33.32 27.50
N GLN A 202 35.93 32.79 26.27
CA GLN A 202 34.74 32.49 25.47
C GLN A 202 33.78 31.53 26.19
N THR A 203 34.31 30.52 26.87
CA THR A 203 33.50 29.53 27.61
C THR A 203 32.78 30.18 28.79
N LEU A 204 33.46 31.03 29.56
CA LEU A 204 32.84 31.80 30.65
C LEU A 204 31.75 32.73 30.11
N PHE A 205 32.00 33.41 28.99
CA PHE A 205 31.05 34.29 28.34
C PHE A 205 29.81 33.53 27.85
N LYS A 206 29.99 32.43 27.09
CA LYS A 206 28.89 31.59 26.61
C LYS A 206 28.04 31.01 27.74
N ARG A 207 28.64 30.76 28.91
CA ARG A 207 27.94 30.27 30.11
C ARG A 207 27.29 31.38 30.93
N GLY A 208 27.44 32.65 30.54
CA GLY A 208 26.90 33.80 31.26
C GLY A 208 27.58 34.08 32.61
N LEU A 209 28.78 33.55 32.83
CA LEU A 209 29.53 33.75 34.08
C LEU A 209 30.27 35.09 34.12
N ILE A 210 30.50 35.68 32.95
CA ILE A 210 31.03 37.04 32.76
C ILE A 210 30.17 37.75 31.72
N ASP A 211 30.02 39.06 31.87
CA ASP A 211 29.25 39.90 30.95
C ASP A 211 30.09 40.36 29.75
N ASN A 212 29.44 40.97 28.75
CA ASN A 212 30.12 41.42 27.52
C ASN A 212 31.25 42.42 27.79
N THR A 213 31.09 43.31 28.77
CA THR A 213 32.12 44.29 29.18
C THR A 213 33.36 43.57 29.73
N THR A 214 33.15 42.63 30.65
CA THR A 214 34.23 41.82 31.25
C THR A 214 34.89 40.92 30.20
N THR A 215 34.13 40.33 29.29
CA THR A 215 34.66 39.52 28.19
C THR A 215 35.57 40.34 27.28
N ASN A 216 35.14 41.53 26.86
CA ASN A 216 35.95 42.41 26.03
C ASN A 216 37.27 42.77 26.72
N TYR A 217 37.21 43.11 28.00
CA TYR A 217 38.39 43.42 28.81
C TYR A 217 39.34 42.21 28.93
N LYS A 218 38.82 41.01 29.24
CA LYS A 218 39.65 39.79 29.34
C LYS A 218 40.27 39.36 28.02
N LEU A 219 39.54 39.48 26.91
CA LEU A 219 40.10 39.21 25.57
C LEU A 219 41.19 40.24 25.22
N ALA A 220 41.03 41.48 25.65
CA ALA A 220 42.06 42.50 25.53
C ALA A 220 43.31 42.19 26.37
N GLU A 221 43.16 41.69 27.60
CA GLU A 221 44.29 41.19 28.40
C GLU A 221 45.00 40.00 27.72
N ALA A 222 44.25 39.14 27.03
CA ALA A 222 44.78 38.00 26.28
C ALA A 222 45.43 38.37 24.92
N GLY A 223 45.36 39.64 24.51
CA GLY A 223 46.06 40.16 23.32
C GLY A 223 45.17 40.53 22.13
N TRP A 224 43.84 40.32 22.20
CA TRP A 224 42.92 40.74 21.14
C TRP A 224 42.65 42.25 21.18
N ARG A 225 42.31 42.85 20.05
CA ARG A 225 42.11 44.31 19.91
C ARG A 225 40.99 44.63 18.93
N GLY A 226 40.32 45.75 19.14
CA GLY A 226 39.34 46.30 18.19
C GLY A 226 38.24 45.30 17.80
N GLU A 227 37.94 45.23 16.51
CA GLU A 227 36.90 44.35 15.95
C GLU A 227 37.21 42.86 16.13
N ASP A 228 38.47 42.46 16.27
CA ASP A 228 38.84 41.06 16.45
C ASP A 228 38.24 40.47 17.74
N ILE A 229 37.99 41.32 18.74
CA ILE A 229 37.27 40.92 19.96
C ILE A 229 35.83 40.50 19.63
N ASP A 230 35.16 41.19 18.72
CA ASP A 230 33.81 40.84 18.30
C ASP A 230 33.81 39.59 17.42
N TYR A 231 34.77 39.45 16.50
CA TYR A 231 34.93 38.24 15.69
C TYR A 231 35.20 37.01 16.54
N ILE A 232 36.14 37.09 17.48
CA ILE A 232 36.45 35.96 18.35
C ILE A 232 35.29 35.63 19.29
N LYS A 233 34.49 36.60 19.75
CA LYS A 233 33.28 36.26 20.51
C LYS A 233 32.30 35.44 19.68
N GLN A 234 32.09 35.77 18.40
CA GLN A 234 31.15 35.05 17.55
C GLN A 234 31.56 33.57 17.36
N THR A 235 32.86 33.26 17.32
CA THR A 235 33.34 31.88 17.21
C THR A 235 33.09 31.03 18.46
N ALA A 236 32.59 31.61 19.57
CA ALA A 236 32.29 30.89 20.80
C ALA A 236 31.10 29.93 20.67
N TRP A 237 30.18 30.20 19.73
CA TRP A 237 28.99 29.40 19.49
C TRP A 237 29.16 28.50 18.27
N SER A 238 28.60 27.28 18.35
CA SER A 238 28.49 26.40 17.19
C SER A 238 27.42 26.92 16.24
N VAL A 239 27.72 26.93 14.95
CA VAL A 239 26.70 27.16 13.92
C VAL A 239 25.79 25.93 13.83
N PRO A 240 24.45 26.08 13.68
CA PRO A 240 23.57 24.96 13.43
C PRO A 240 23.98 24.17 12.17
N ASN A 241 23.76 22.86 12.18
CA ASN A 241 23.92 22.07 10.96
C ASN A 241 23.03 22.64 9.83
N ALA A 242 23.58 22.74 8.62
CA ALA A 242 22.91 23.35 7.48
C ALA A 242 21.50 22.77 7.21
N MET A 243 21.29 21.46 7.39
CA MET A 243 19.99 20.81 7.19
C MET A 243 18.95 21.29 8.21
N LEU A 244 19.32 21.31 9.50
CA LEU A 244 18.43 21.77 10.58
C LEU A 244 18.09 23.24 10.43
N TRP A 245 19.08 24.06 10.03
CA TRP A 245 18.84 25.48 9.77
C TRP A 245 17.89 25.67 8.58
N VAL A 246 18.08 24.91 7.49
CA VAL A 246 17.16 24.96 6.35
C VAL A 246 15.74 24.54 6.76
N GLN A 247 15.59 23.47 7.55
CA GLN A 247 14.28 23.05 8.04
C GLN A 247 13.61 24.14 8.88
N GLY A 248 14.34 24.79 9.80
CA GLY A 248 13.85 25.92 10.57
C GLY A 248 13.48 27.13 9.70
N ASN A 249 14.29 27.43 8.68
CA ASN A 249 14.04 28.52 7.74
C ASN A 249 12.77 28.26 6.91
N LEU A 250 12.60 27.03 6.38
CA LEU A 250 11.41 26.63 5.63
C LEU A 250 10.16 26.69 6.50
N HIS A 251 10.23 26.20 7.74
CA HIS A 251 9.12 26.29 8.70
C HIS A 251 8.74 27.75 9.01
N SER A 252 9.73 28.64 9.06
CA SER A 252 9.53 30.05 9.39
C SER A 252 9.20 30.93 8.16
N GLY A 253 9.10 30.35 6.97
CA GLY A 253 8.77 31.09 5.74
C GLY A 253 9.87 32.03 5.26
N VAL A 254 11.13 31.75 5.61
CA VAL A 254 12.29 32.55 5.21
C VAL A 254 12.50 32.49 3.69
N GLY A 255 12.86 33.61 3.07
CA GLY A 255 13.07 33.71 1.62
C GLY A 255 14.27 32.89 1.13
N LEU A 256 14.20 32.40 -0.11
CA LEU A 256 15.22 31.53 -0.72
C LEU A 256 16.65 32.11 -0.65
N SER A 257 16.81 33.42 -0.92
CA SER A 257 18.12 34.08 -0.86
C SER A 257 18.76 34.01 0.53
N GLU A 258 17.96 34.13 1.59
CA GLU A 258 18.43 34.04 2.97
C GLU A 258 18.71 32.59 3.37
N ILE A 259 17.90 31.64 2.89
CA ILE A 259 18.18 30.20 3.07
C ILE A 259 19.56 29.83 2.51
N LEU A 260 19.87 30.27 1.28
CA LEU A 260 21.17 30.00 0.64
C LEU A 260 22.33 30.63 1.42
N GLN A 261 22.16 31.85 1.93
CA GLN A 261 23.16 32.49 2.80
C GLN A 261 23.36 31.71 4.11
N ASN A 262 22.29 31.24 4.73
CA ASN A 262 22.35 30.49 5.99
C ASN A 262 23.00 29.11 5.79
N ILE A 263 22.77 28.45 4.65
CA ILE A 263 23.52 27.24 4.25
C ILE A 263 25.02 27.53 4.20
N SER A 264 25.41 28.66 3.62
CA SER A 264 26.83 29.05 3.57
C SER A 264 27.44 29.41 4.91
N LYS A 265 26.68 30.02 5.81
CA LYS A 265 27.11 30.26 7.19
C LYS A 265 27.34 28.95 7.95
N ALA A 266 26.64 27.88 7.57
CA ALA A 266 26.78 26.53 8.14
C ALA A 266 27.83 25.67 7.40
N ASP A 267 28.94 26.28 6.98
CA ASP A 267 30.12 25.65 6.40
C ASP A 267 29.93 24.92 5.05
N ILE A 268 28.84 25.16 4.34
CA ILE A 268 28.67 24.71 2.96
C ILE A 268 29.19 25.78 2.00
N ASN A 269 30.14 25.43 1.13
CA ASN A 269 30.67 26.38 0.15
C ASN A 269 29.52 27.04 -0.64
N PRO A 270 29.47 28.38 -0.79
CA PRO A 270 28.42 29.09 -1.52
C PRO A 270 28.15 28.54 -2.93
N LEU A 271 29.17 28.01 -3.61
CA LEU A 271 29.03 27.37 -4.92
C LEU A 271 28.10 26.15 -4.91
N TYR A 272 27.96 25.48 -3.76
CA TYR A 272 27.15 24.28 -3.60
C TYR A 272 25.88 24.53 -2.79
N ALA A 273 25.61 25.75 -2.33
CA ALA A 273 24.45 26.04 -1.48
C ALA A 273 23.12 25.67 -2.16
N GLN A 274 22.98 25.97 -3.45
CA GLN A 274 21.81 25.60 -4.25
C GLN A 274 21.70 24.09 -4.41
N THR A 275 22.78 23.43 -4.81
CA THR A 275 22.84 21.96 -4.96
C THR A 275 22.53 21.25 -3.64
N TYR A 276 23.00 21.80 -2.51
CA TYR A 276 22.71 21.30 -1.18
C TYR A 276 21.22 21.42 -0.87
N LEU A 277 20.63 22.60 -1.09
CA LEU A 277 19.20 22.84 -0.90
C LEU A 277 18.35 21.86 -1.71
N ASP A 278 18.60 21.78 -3.01
CA ASP A 278 17.90 20.85 -3.92
C ASP A 278 18.09 19.38 -3.48
N GLY A 279 19.29 19.09 -2.97
CA GLY A 279 19.67 17.79 -2.40
C GLY A 279 18.96 17.42 -1.10
N ILE A 280 18.45 18.37 -0.31
CA ILE A 280 17.74 18.09 0.95
C ILE A 280 16.22 18.28 0.85
N LEU A 281 15.73 19.09 -0.08
CA LEU A 281 14.30 19.27 -0.30
C LEU A 281 13.63 17.92 -0.61
N THR A 282 12.41 17.72 -0.09
CA THR A 282 11.68 16.48 -0.30
C THR A 282 11.42 16.27 -1.79
N LYS A 283 11.73 15.07 -2.28
CA LYS A 283 11.44 14.64 -3.65
C LYS A 283 10.10 13.91 -3.67
N PRO A 284 9.37 13.92 -4.80
CA PRO A 284 8.19 13.07 -4.94
C PRO A 284 8.54 11.60 -4.68
N ASN A 285 7.62 10.86 -4.07
CA ASN A 285 7.84 9.45 -3.86
C ASN A 285 7.80 8.70 -5.22
N PRO A 286 8.41 7.51 -5.33
CA PRO A 286 8.42 6.76 -6.59
C PRO A 286 7.03 6.43 -7.16
N GLN A 287 6.02 6.21 -6.31
CA GLN A 287 4.65 5.89 -6.73
C GLN A 287 3.94 7.09 -7.35
N ASP A 288 4.18 8.30 -6.85
CA ASP A 288 3.68 9.55 -7.41
C ASP A 288 4.28 9.79 -8.80
N LEU A 289 5.59 9.50 -8.96
CA LEU A 289 6.26 9.61 -10.25
C LEU A 289 5.71 8.59 -11.26
N ILE A 290 5.47 7.35 -10.84
CA ILE A 290 4.81 6.32 -11.67
C ILE A 290 3.42 6.79 -12.08
N ALA A 291 2.60 7.23 -11.13
CA ALA A 291 1.23 7.66 -11.41
C ALA A 291 1.18 8.91 -12.29
N TYR A 292 2.14 9.83 -12.13
CA TYR A 292 2.31 10.99 -13.01
C TYR A 292 2.70 10.56 -14.42
N GLU A 293 3.69 9.69 -14.56
CA GLU A 293 4.16 9.22 -15.87
C GLU A 293 3.08 8.41 -16.59
N LEU A 294 2.38 7.48 -15.93
CA LEU A 294 1.27 6.73 -16.55
C LEU A 294 0.21 7.65 -17.18
N ARG A 295 -0.08 8.81 -16.57
CA ARG A 295 -1.04 9.79 -17.11
C ARG A 295 -0.53 10.56 -18.33
N ASN A 296 0.78 10.69 -18.48
CA ASN A 296 1.41 11.47 -19.56
C ASN A 296 1.93 10.56 -20.70
N ASP A 297 2.70 9.52 -20.34
CA ASP A 297 3.20 8.48 -21.23
C ASP A 297 3.03 7.10 -20.56
N PRO A 298 1.98 6.34 -20.92
CA PRO A 298 1.76 5.00 -20.40
C PRO A 298 2.91 4.03 -20.65
N ASN A 299 3.88 4.30 -21.55
CA ASN A 299 5.05 3.44 -21.74
C ASN A 299 6.16 3.69 -20.73
N LEU A 300 6.02 4.68 -19.86
CA LEU A 300 6.99 5.02 -18.81
C LEU A 300 8.39 5.32 -19.36
N SER A 301 8.49 5.96 -20.53
CA SER A 301 9.78 6.18 -21.20
C SER A 301 10.70 7.10 -20.40
N ASN A 302 10.15 8.07 -19.67
CA ASN A 302 10.89 9.05 -18.88
C ASN A 302 11.02 8.66 -17.39
N LEU A 303 10.31 7.61 -16.96
CA LEU A 303 10.37 7.11 -15.57
C LEU A 303 11.80 6.77 -15.09
N PRO A 304 12.68 6.10 -15.86
CA PRO A 304 14.05 5.79 -15.41
C PRO A 304 14.83 7.05 -14.99
N LYS A 305 14.73 8.11 -15.79
CA LYS A 305 15.40 9.39 -15.54
C LYS A 305 14.83 10.09 -14.30
N MET A 306 13.52 10.02 -14.09
CA MET A 306 12.86 10.60 -12.92
C MET A 306 13.21 9.87 -11.63
N LEU A 307 13.21 8.54 -11.66
CA LEU A 307 13.61 7.70 -10.53
C LEU A 307 15.09 7.95 -10.17
N GLN A 308 15.98 8.03 -11.16
CA GLN A 308 17.40 8.33 -10.92
C GLN A 308 17.60 9.70 -10.29
N ARG A 309 16.85 10.73 -10.72
CA ARG A 309 16.91 12.09 -10.16
C ARG A 309 16.56 12.16 -8.67
N ILE A 310 15.69 11.27 -8.19
CA ILE A 310 15.34 11.20 -6.77
C ILE A 310 16.22 10.22 -5.98
N GLY A 311 17.24 9.64 -6.61
CA GLY A 311 18.24 8.77 -5.97
C GLY A 311 17.96 7.27 -6.06
N ILE A 312 17.00 6.82 -6.88
CA ILE A 312 16.79 5.39 -7.10
C ILE A 312 17.89 4.85 -8.03
N HIS A 313 18.54 3.76 -7.59
CA HIS A 313 19.58 3.10 -8.37
C HIS A 313 19.01 2.53 -9.69
N PRO A 314 19.71 2.69 -10.83
CA PRO A 314 19.21 2.20 -12.13
C PRO A 314 18.83 0.72 -12.17
N GLU A 315 19.51 -0.14 -11.39
CA GLU A 315 19.21 -1.58 -11.30
C GLU A 315 17.80 -1.88 -10.79
N TYR A 316 17.17 -0.97 -10.04
CA TYR A 316 15.82 -1.16 -9.51
C TYR A 316 14.74 -0.59 -10.44
N THR A 317 15.12 0.02 -11.57
CA THR A 317 14.17 0.65 -12.51
C THR A 317 13.12 -0.34 -13.01
N ASP A 318 13.55 -1.56 -13.35
CA ASP A 318 12.63 -2.58 -13.88
C ASP A 318 11.61 -3.02 -12.84
N ILE A 319 11.98 -3.07 -11.55
CA ILE A 319 11.05 -3.36 -10.45
C ILE A 319 9.90 -2.34 -10.45
N TYR A 320 10.22 -1.05 -10.51
CA TYR A 320 9.21 0.01 -10.54
C TYR A 320 8.36 0.00 -11.81
N LYS A 321 8.95 -0.31 -12.97
CA LYS A 321 8.20 -0.49 -14.22
C LYS A 321 7.23 -1.66 -14.13
N THR A 322 7.64 -2.79 -13.54
CA THR A 322 6.74 -3.93 -13.33
C THR A 322 5.61 -3.57 -12.37
N LEU A 323 5.91 -2.90 -11.25
CA LEU A 323 4.92 -2.51 -10.26
C LEU A 323 3.94 -1.43 -10.75
N ALA A 324 4.31 -0.66 -11.78
CA ALA A 324 3.43 0.33 -12.40
C ALA A 324 2.21 -0.29 -13.08
N TYR A 325 2.25 -1.57 -13.43
CA TYR A 325 1.14 -2.30 -14.03
C TYR A 325 0.56 -3.30 -13.01
N PRO A 326 -0.36 -2.86 -12.15
CA PRO A 326 -0.90 -3.73 -11.12
C PRO A 326 -1.70 -4.89 -11.73
N ILE A 327 -1.55 -6.05 -11.11
CA ILE A 327 -2.47 -7.16 -11.31
C ILE A 327 -3.77 -6.83 -10.55
N PRO A 328 -4.95 -7.05 -11.15
CA PRO A 328 -6.22 -6.88 -10.46
C PRO A 328 -6.29 -7.59 -9.10
N PRO A 329 -7.01 -7.02 -8.11
CA PRO A 329 -7.27 -7.68 -6.84
C PRO A 329 -7.86 -9.09 -7.01
N VAL A 330 -7.57 -9.99 -6.08
CA VAL A 330 -8.03 -11.39 -6.14
C VAL A 330 -9.55 -11.51 -6.27
N ALA A 331 -10.32 -10.64 -5.63
CA ALA A 331 -11.79 -10.63 -5.75
C ALA A 331 -12.26 -10.32 -7.18
N ASP A 332 -11.58 -9.40 -7.87
CA ASP A 332 -11.87 -9.07 -9.26
C ASP A 332 -11.43 -10.21 -10.19
N LEU A 333 -10.29 -10.85 -9.92
CA LEU A 333 -9.85 -12.04 -10.64
C LEU A 333 -10.84 -13.20 -10.49
N ILE A 334 -11.41 -13.43 -9.30
CA ILE A 334 -12.46 -14.44 -9.08
C ILE A 334 -13.70 -14.07 -9.89
N THR A 335 -14.13 -12.80 -9.84
CA THR A 335 -15.29 -12.34 -10.61
C THR A 335 -15.08 -12.52 -12.11
N MET A 336 -13.89 -12.18 -12.64
CA MET A 336 -13.50 -12.41 -14.03
C MET A 336 -13.49 -13.89 -14.38
N ALA A 337 -13.03 -14.76 -13.49
CA ALA A 337 -13.03 -16.21 -13.70
C ALA A 337 -14.44 -16.79 -13.75
N VAL A 338 -15.31 -16.43 -12.80
CA VAL A 338 -16.70 -16.88 -12.76
C VAL A 338 -17.49 -16.36 -13.96
N ARG A 339 -17.21 -15.13 -14.40
CA ARG A 339 -17.84 -14.51 -15.56
C ARG A 339 -17.22 -14.92 -16.90
N GLU A 340 -16.36 -15.93 -16.93
CA GLU A 340 -15.74 -16.46 -18.15
C GLU A 340 -14.92 -15.43 -18.94
N ALA A 341 -14.49 -14.33 -18.29
CA ALA A 341 -13.65 -13.30 -18.90
C ALA A 341 -12.24 -13.83 -19.20
N PHE A 342 -11.84 -14.98 -18.63
CA PHE A 342 -10.62 -15.72 -18.97
C PHE A 342 -10.75 -16.70 -20.13
N THR A 343 -11.95 -16.85 -20.70
CA THR A 343 -12.23 -17.81 -21.77
C THR A 343 -12.75 -17.07 -23.01
N PRO A 344 -11.85 -16.64 -23.92
CA PRO A 344 -12.22 -15.74 -25.03
C PRO A 344 -13.36 -16.25 -25.92
N SER A 345 -13.45 -17.56 -26.15
CA SER A 345 -14.53 -18.16 -26.95
C SER A 345 -15.91 -18.03 -26.28
N VAL A 346 -15.98 -18.16 -24.95
CA VAL A 346 -17.21 -18.02 -24.17
C VAL A 346 -17.58 -16.55 -24.03
N ALA A 347 -16.60 -15.69 -23.72
CA ALA A 347 -16.80 -14.25 -23.65
C ALA A 347 -17.28 -13.66 -24.99
N ALA A 348 -16.76 -14.15 -26.12
CA ALA A 348 -17.23 -13.79 -27.45
C ALA A 348 -18.66 -14.28 -27.71
N LYS A 349 -19.02 -15.51 -27.31
CA LYS A 349 -20.38 -16.04 -27.43
C LYS A 349 -21.39 -15.18 -26.66
N PHE A 350 -21.00 -14.68 -25.49
CA PHE A 350 -21.82 -13.79 -24.67
C PHE A 350 -21.78 -12.32 -25.09
N GLY A 351 -20.98 -11.95 -26.09
CA GLY A 351 -20.81 -10.56 -26.47
C GLY A 351 -20.19 -9.69 -25.38
N GLN A 352 -19.47 -10.28 -24.42
CA GLN A 352 -18.96 -9.56 -23.23
C GLN A 352 -17.97 -8.44 -23.57
N TYR A 353 -17.34 -8.50 -24.74
CA TYR A 353 -16.43 -7.46 -25.24
C TYR A 353 -17.13 -6.40 -26.11
N GLN A 354 -18.46 -6.50 -26.31
CA GLN A 354 -19.21 -5.50 -27.07
C GLN A 354 -19.24 -4.17 -26.33
N ASP A 355 -19.43 -3.09 -27.08
CA ASP A 355 -19.51 -1.71 -26.58
C ASP A 355 -18.28 -1.25 -25.78
N PHE A 356 -17.13 -1.90 -25.94
CA PHE A 356 -15.88 -1.51 -25.27
C PHE A 356 -15.40 -0.13 -25.75
N PRO A 357 -15.44 0.92 -24.90
CA PRO A 357 -15.12 2.27 -25.36
C PRO A 357 -13.62 2.51 -25.45
N ASP A 358 -13.14 3.08 -26.56
CA ASP A 358 -11.72 3.46 -26.71
C ASP A 358 -11.24 4.41 -25.59
N ALA A 359 -12.11 5.33 -25.17
CA ALA A 359 -11.85 6.24 -24.06
C ALA A 359 -11.60 5.50 -22.73
N PHE A 360 -12.31 4.40 -22.48
CA PHE A 360 -12.08 3.58 -21.29
C PHE A 360 -10.70 2.92 -21.33
N GLU A 361 -10.29 2.35 -22.48
CA GLU A 361 -8.94 1.79 -22.63
C GLU A 361 -7.87 2.85 -22.39
N GLN A 362 -8.05 4.06 -22.93
CA GLN A 362 -7.13 5.18 -22.74
C GLN A 362 -6.95 5.52 -21.25
N PHE A 363 -8.04 5.71 -20.50
CA PHE A 363 -7.96 6.04 -19.08
C PHE A 363 -7.49 4.86 -18.23
N ALA A 364 -7.82 3.62 -18.61
CA ALA A 364 -7.32 2.41 -17.95
C ALA A 364 -5.80 2.30 -18.06
N LYS A 365 -5.23 2.57 -19.25
CA LYS A 365 -3.77 2.66 -19.44
C LYS A 365 -3.13 3.71 -18.52
N MET A 366 -3.75 4.89 -18.39
CA MET A 366 -3.29 5.95 -17.49
C MET A 366 -3.36 5.59 -16.00
N LYS A 367 -4.04 4.49 -15.67
CA LYS A 367 -4.10 3.89 -14.32
C LYS A 367 -3.20 2.66 -14.17
N GLY A 368 -2.42 2.31 -15.19
CA GLY A 368 -1.54 1.14 -15.18
C GLY A 368 -2.25 -0.16 -15.56
N LEU A 369 -3.51 -0.14 -15.98
CA LEU A 369 -4.15 -1.33 -16.50
C LEU A 369 -3.74 -1.55 -17.96
N THR A 370 -3.23 -2.74 -18.24
CA THR A 370 -2.94 -3.16 -19.62
C THR A 370 -4.25 -3.26 -20.43
N PRO A 371 -4.19 -3.17 -21.77
CA PRO A 371 -5.36 -3.36 -22.62
C PRO A 371 -6.10 -4.67 -22.35
N GLU A 372 -5.36 -5.72 -22.01
CA GLU A 372 -5.91 -7.03 -21.66
C GLU A 372 -6.74 -6.95 -20.37
N TRP A 373 -6.20 -6.35 -19.30
CA TRP A 373 -6.93 -6.21 -18.05
C TRP A 373 -8.15 -5.30 -18.20
N ALA A 374 -8.03 -4.20 -18.94
CA ALA A 374 -9.16 -3.31 -19.24
C ALA A 374 -10.30 -4.07 -19.92
N LYS A 375 -9.99 -4.90 -20.93
CA LYS A 375 -11.00 -5.73 -21.61
C LYS A 375 -11.63 -6.78 -20.70
N ARG A 376 -10.87 -7.35 -19.75
CA ARG A 376 -11.40 -8.34 -18.80
C ARG A 376 -12.32 -7.71 -17.76
N TYR A 377 -11.99 -6.51 -17.26
CA TYR A 377 -12.90 -5.73 -16.41
C TYR A 377 -14.18 -5.38 -17.14
N TRP A 378 -14.08 -4.99 -18.41
CA TRP A 378 -15.26 -4.79 -19.24
C TRP A 378 -16.03 -6.09 -19.45
N ALA A 379 -15.38 -7.22 -19.71
CA ALA A 379 -16.10 -8.47 -19.89
C ALA A 379 -16.87 -8.94 -18.65
N SER A 380 -16.41 -8.59 -17.44
CA SER A 380 -17.04 -9.01 -16.18
C SER A 380 -18.05 -8.02 -15.59
N HIS A 381 -18.16 -6.79 -16.12
CA HIS A 381 -19.01 -5.73 -15.53
C HIS A 381 -20.52 -5.93 -15.72
N TRP A 382 -20.93 -6.76 -16.69
CA TRP A 382 -22.32 -6.91 -17.09
C TRP A 382 -23.21 -7.48 -15.97
N SER A 383 -24.43 -6.96 -15.86
CA SER A 383 -25.48 -7.56 -15.03
C SER A 383 -26.14 -8.71 -15.79
N LEU A 384 -25.99 -9.93 -15.30
CA LEU A 384 -26.57 -11.12 -15.93
C LEU A 384 -28.05 -11.30 -15.57
N PRO A 385 -28.83 -12.00 -16.40
CA PRO A 385 -30.18 -12.44 -16.03
C PRO A 385 -30.16 -13.22 -14.71
N SER A 386 -31.16 -13.00 -13.86
CA SER A 386 -31.34 -13.79 -12.63
C SER A 386 -31.62 -15.26 -12.95
N ALA A 387 -31.33 -16.15 -11.99
CA ALA A 387 -31.66 -17.58 -12.13
C ALA A 387 -33.15 -17.80 -12.49
N ARG A 388 -34.05 -17.00 -11.92
CA ARG A 388 -35.49 -17.06 -12.22
C ARG A 388 -35.80 -16.72 -13.68
N GLN A 389 -35.15 -15.69 -14.23
CA GLN A 389 -35.25 -15.36 -15.66
C GLN A 389 -34.65 -16.48 -16.51
N GLY A 390 -33.54 -17.10 -16.07
CA GLY A 390 -32.97 -18.30 -16.69
C GLY A 390 -33.98 -19.45 -16.81
N PHE A 391 -34.62 -19.82 -15.70
CA PHE A 391 -35.66 -20.86 -15.71
C PHE A 391 -36.86 -20.48 -16.58
N GLU A 392 -37.27 -19.21 -16.59
CA GLU A 392 -38.35 -18.74 -17.46
C GLU A 392 -37.98 -18.83 -18.95
N MET A 393 -36.75 -18.48 -19.31
CA MET A 393 -36.23 -18.66 -20.67
C MET A 393 -36.20 -20.14 -21.07
N LEU A 394 -35.77 -21.04 -20.17
CA LEU A 394 -35.81 -22.49 -20.39
C LEU A 394 -37.24 -22.97 -20.65
N HIS A 395 -38.21 -22.58 -19.82
CA HIS A 395 -39.61 -22.99 -19.98
C HIS A 395 -40.26 -22.47 -21.27
N ARG A 396 -39.80 -21.31 -21.77
CA ARG A 396 -40.26 -20.74 -23.03
C ARG A 396 -39.52 -21.30 -24.26
N GLY A 397 -38.56 -22.21 -24.06
CA GLY A 397 -37.74 -22.78 -25.13
C GLY A 397 -36.78 -21.79 -25.78
N VAL A 398 -36.45 -20.70 -25.08
CA VAL A 398 -35.53 -19.65 -25.57
C VAL A 398 -34.08 -20.06 -25.36
N ILE A 399 -33.82 -20.85 -24.31
CA ILE A 399 -32.50 -21.43 -24.02
C ILE A 399 -32.63 -22.93 -23.73
N ASP A 400 -31.54 -23.67 -23.89
CA ASP A 400 -31.45 -25.07 -23.50
C ASP A 400 -30.88 -25.28 -22.08
N PHE A 401 -30.79 -26.53 -21.63
CA PHE A 401 -30.22 -26.88 -20.32
C PHE A 401 -28.74 -26.54 -20.17
N GLY A 402 -27.97 -26.62 -21.26
CA GLY A 402 -26.55 -26.28 -21.26
C GLY A 402 -26.33 -24.78 -21.12
N GLU A 403 -27.15 -23.98 -21.79
CA GLU A 403 -27.18 -22.53 -21.66
C GLU A 403 -27.67 -22.07 -20.28
N LEU A 404 -28.65 -22.77 -19.70
CA LEU A 404 -29.05 -22.54 -18.31
C LEU A 404 -27.91 -22.87 -17.33
N ASP A 405 -27.21 -24.00 -17.49
CA ASP A 405 -26.06 -24.34 -16.64
C ASP A 405 -24.94 -23.29 -16.76
N MET A 406 -24.69 -22.79 -17.97
CA MET A 406 -23.73 -21.72 -18.24
C MET A 406 -24.12 -20.41 -17.53
N LEU A 407 -25.40 -20.04 -17.55
CA LEU A 407 -25.91 -18.88 -16.81
C LEU A 407 -25.77 -19.07 -15.30
N LEU A 408 -26.19 -20.23 -14.76
CA LEU A 408 -26.06 -20.52 -13.33
C LEU A 408 -24.59 -20.53 -12.87
N ARG A 409 -23.67 -21.00 -13.73
CA ARG A 409 -22.23 -20.88 -13.51
C ARG A 409 -21.78 -19.44 -13.40
N ALA A 410 -22.17 -18.60 -14.35
CA ALA A 410 -21.77 -17.19 -14.38
C ALA A 410 -22.42 -16.37 -13.25
N LEU A 411 -23.54 -16.83 -12.68
CA LEU A 411 -24.17 -16.31 -11.46
C LEU A 411 -23.52 -16.81 -10.16
N ASP A 412 -22.41 -17.55 -10.25
CA ASP A 412 -21.70 -18.15 -9.11
C ASP A 412 -22.52 -19.17 -8.32
N VAL A 413 -23.47 -19.86 -8.96
CA VAL A 413 -24.16 -20.99 -8.34
C VAL A 413 -23.19 -22.16 -8.29
N MET A 414 -22.95 -22.71 -7.09
CA MET A 414 -22.00 -23.81 -6.92
C MET A 414 -22.40 -25.02 -7.79
N PRO A 415 -21.44 -25.72 -8.42
CA PRO A 415 -21.73 -26.86 -9.30
C PRO A 415 -22.66 -27.93 -8.67
N PHE A 416 -22.50 -28.18 -7.36
CA PHE A 416 -23.34 -29.10 -6.60
C PHE A 416 -24.85 -28.76 -6.65
N TRP A 417 -25.18 -27.47 -6.66
CA TRP A 417 -26.57 -26.99 -6.63
C TRP A 417 -27.19 -26.85 -8.02
N ARG A 418 -26.41 -26.66 -9.09
CA ARG A 418 -26.94 -26.41 -10.44
C ARG A 418 -27.88 -27.52 -10.90
N ASN A 419 -27.41 -28.77 -10.89
CA ASN A 419 -28.23 -29.92 -11.28
C ASN A 419 -29.48 -30.09 -10.41
N LYS A 420 -29.40 -29.77 -9.11
CA LYS A 420 -30.53 -29.87 -8.16
C LYS A 420 -31.57 -28.76 -8.38
N LEU A 421 -31.13 -27.56 -8.76
CA LEU A 421 -32.03 -26.47 -9.12
C LEU A 421 -32.67 -26.74 -10.48
N THR A 422 -31.90 -27.28 -11.44
CA THR A 422 -32.42 -27.67 -12.75
C THR A 422 -33.46 -28.79 -12.66
N SER A 423 -33.31 -29.76 -11.76
CA SER A 423 -34.29 -30.85 -11.60
C SER A 423 -35.65 -30.41 -11.03
N ILE A 424 -35.74 -29.19 -10.50
CA ILE A 424 -36.99 -28.58 -10.02
C ILE A 424 -37.46 -27.42 -10.89
N ALA A 425 -36.91 -27.26 -12.10
CA ALA A 425 -37.27 -26.18 -13.01
C ALA A 425 -38.77 -26.19 -13.34
N TYR A 426 -39.29 -27.35 -13.75
CA TYR A 426 -40.67 -27.50 -14.20
C TYR A 426 -41.66 -27.63 -13.05
N ARG A 427 -42.85 -27.08 -13.25
CA ARG A 427 -43.97 -27.22 -12.32
C ARG A 427 -44.43 -28.67 -12.26
N ARG A 428 -44.74 -29.13 -11.05
CA ARG A 428 -45.41 -30.42 -10.82
C ARG A 428 -46.91 -30.30 -11.12
N MET A 429 -47.55 -31.44 -11.40
CA MET A 429 -49.00 -31.49 -11.65
C MET A 429 -49.78 -30.90 -10.47
N THR A 430 -50.84 -30.15 -10.74
CA THR A 430 -51.67 -29.59 -9.65
C THR A 430 -52.54 -30.68 -9.02
N ARG A 431 -52.95 -30.49 -7.76
CA ARG A 431 -53.90 -31.40 -7.08
C ARG A 431 -55.22 -31.58 -7.84
N VAL A 432 -55.62 -30.57 -8.63
CA VAL A 432 -56.82 -30.65 -9.46
C VAL A 432 -56.58 -31.54 -10.67
N ASP A 433 -55.46 -31.34 -11.35
CA ASP A 433 -55.12 -32.11 -12.55
C ASP A 433 -54.83 -33.57 -12.20
N ILE A 434 -54.13 -33.85 -11.10
CA ILE A 434 -53.92 -35.21 -10.58
C ILE A 434 -55.25 -35.95 -10.42
N ARG A 435 -56.25 -35.33 -9.78
CA ARG A 435 -57.58 -35.94 -9.59
C ARG A 435 -58.32 -36.15 -10.90
N ARG A 436 -58.29 -35.18 -11.81
CA ARG A 436 -58.94 -35.27 -13.12
C ARG A 436 -58.31 -36.36 -13.97
N MET A 437 -56.97 -36.42 -14.02
CA MET A 437 -56.20 -37.42 -14.75
C MET A 437 -56.48 -38.83 -14.22
N TYR A 438 -56.53 -39.01 -12.90
CA TYR A 438 -56.89 -40.30 -12.31
C TYR A 438 -58.32 -40.72 -12.68
N LYS A 439 -59.29 -39.82 -12.55
CA LYS A 439 -60.70 -40.08 -12.92
C LYS A 439 -60.86 -40.41 -14.41
N MET A 440 -60.02 -39.83 -15.27
CA MET A 440 -59.98 -40.10 -16.71
C MET A 440 -59.15 -41.34 -17.08
N GLY A 441 -58.51 -42.00 -16.11
CA GLY A 441 -57.67 -43.18 -16.35
C GLY A 441 -56.31 -42.87 -16.98
N VAL A 442 -55.88 -41.61 -17.01
CA VAL A 442 -54.58 -41.18 -17.58
C VAL A 442 -53.41 -41.57 -16.68
N ILE A 443 -53.64 -41.59 -15.36
CA ILE A 443 -52.66 -42.01 -14.35
C ILE A 443 -53.29 -43.03 -13.40
N ASN A 444 -52.48 -43.94 -12.87
CA ASN A 444 -52.93 -44.97 -11.92
C ASN A 444 -52.80 -44.53 -10.46
N GLN A 445 -53.21 -45.37 -9.51
CA GLN A 445 -53.17 -45.04 -8.08
C GLN A 445 -51.75 -44.81 -7.54
N SER A 446 -50.76 -45.59 -8.00
CA SER A 446 -49.35 -45.38 -7.63
C SER A 446 -48.80 -44.06 -8.16
N ASP A 447 -49.19 -43.67 -9.38
CA ASP A 447 -48.80 -42.38 -9.98
C ASP A 447 -49.41 -41.21 -9.21
N VAL A 448 -50.66 -41.34 -8.72
CA VAL A 448 -51.30 -40.34 -7.85
C VAL A 448 -50.52 -40.16 -6.55
N LEU A 449 -50.10 -41.27 -5.92
CA LEU A 449 -49.29 -41.21 -4.70
C LEU A 449 -47.94 -40.53 -4.96
N ALA A 450 -47.24 -40.91 -6.02
CA ALA A 450 -45.98 -40.29 -6.41
C ALA A 450 -46.15 -38.79 -6.68
N ALA A 451 -47.18 -38.39 -7.41
CA ALA A 451 -47.46 -36.98 -7.71
C ALA A 451 -47.73 -36.14 -6.44
N TYR A 452 -48.45 -36.68 -5.45
CA TYR A 452 -48.63 -35.98 -4.17
C TYR A 452 -47.33 -35.88 -3.36
N LEU A 453 -46.47 -36.90 -3.37
CA LEU A 453 -45.15 -36.81 -2.74
C LEU A 453 -44.29 -35.73 -3.40
N GLU A 454 -44.28 -35.66 -4.73
CA GLU A 454 -43.53 -34.63 -5.48
C GLU A 454 -44.06 -33.20 -5.24
N LEU A 455 -45.33 -33.05 -4.85
CA LEU A 455 -45.90 -31.77 -4.41
C LEU A 455 -45.48 -31.37 -2.98
N GLY A 456 -44.74 -32.23 -2.27
CA GLY A 456 -44.24 -31.97 -0.92
C GLY A 456 -45.14 -32.48 0.20
N TYR A 457 -46.16 -33.31 -0.08
CA TYR A 457 -46.89 -34.00 0.99
C TYR A 457 -45.98 -35.04 1.65
N ASN A 458 -46.08 -35.19 2.96
CA ASN A 458 -45.45 -36.32 3.65
C ASN A 458 -46.13 -37.64 3.23
N GLN A 459 -45.49 -38.78 3.52
CA GLN A 459 -45.99 -40.10 3.14
C GLN A 459 -47.44 -40.38 3.57
N SER A 460 -47.81 -39.99 4.79
CA SER A 460 -49.14 -40.26 5.34
C SER A 460 -50.22 -39.44 4.64
N ASP A 461 -49.97 -38.15 4.45
CA ASP A 461 -50.95 -37.27 3.81
C ASP A 461 -51.05 -37.53 2.31
N ALA A 462 -49.95 -37.90 1.65
CA ALA A 462 -49.98 -38.36 0.26
C ALA A 462 -50.87 -39.60 0.11
N GLN A 463 -50.77 -40.58 1.02
CA GLN A 463 -51.65 -41.76 1.04
C GLN A 463 -53.13 -41.39 1.24
N ARG A 464 -53.43 -40.49 2.18
CA ARG A 464 -54.80 -40.00 2.42
C ARG A 464 -55.37 -39.27 1.20
N MET A 465 -54.56 -38.41 0.57
CA MET A 465 -54.94 -37.68 -0.64
C MET A 465 -55.16 -38.62 -1.84
N THR A 466 -54.36 -39.69 -1.95
CA THR A 466 -54.58 -40.76 -2.93
C THR A 466 -55.91 -41.46 -2.67
N GLN A 467 -56.18 -41.90 -1.43
CA GLN A 467 -57.46 -42.55 -1.08
C GLN A 467 -58.65 -41.64 -1.37
N PHE A 468 -58.55 -40.36 -1.00
CA PHE A 468 -59.58 -39.37 -1.32
C PHE A 468 -59.79 -39.25 -2.84
N THR A 469 -58.71 -39.22 -3.62
CA THR A 469 -58.79 -39.13 -5.09
C THR A 469 -59.48 -40.35 -5.68
N VAL A 470 -59.17 -41.55 -5.17
CA VAL A 470 -59.82 -42.81 -5.57
C VAL A 470 -61.32 -42.77 -5.28
N LEU A 471 -61.70 -42.41 -4.05
CA LEU A 471 -63.11 -42.32 -3.64
C LEU A 471 -63.86 -41.24 -4.42
N TRP A 472 -63.24 -40.09 -4.66
CA TRP A 472 -63.82 -38.99 -5.43
C TRP A 472 -64.06 -39.36 -6.91
N ALA A 473 -63.25 -40.27 -7.47
CA ALA A 473 -63.38 -40.70 -8.85
C ALA A 473 -64.50 -41.74 -9.07
N LEU A 474 -65.05 -42.34 -8.00
CA LEU A 474 -66.14 -43.31 -8.11
C LEU A 474 -67.40 -42.67 -8.72
N PRO A 475 -68.10 -43.35 -9.64
CA PRO A 475 -69.37 -42.86 -10.17
C PRO A 475 -70.43 -42.79 -9.05
N PRO A 476 -71.29 -41.76 -9.01
CA PRO A 476 -72.40 -41.75 -8.07
C PRO A 476 -73.35 -42.92 -8.37
N HIS A 477 -73.64 -43.75 -7.37
CA HIS A 477 -74.68 -44.77 -7.48
C HIS A 477 -76.03 -44.09 -7.77
N ALA A 478 -76.78 -44.57 -8.75
CA ALA A 478 -78.13 -44.08 -9.04
C ALA A 478 -79.03 -44.31 -7.81
N SER A 479 -79.43 -43.24 -7.13
CA SER A 479 -80.31 -43.30 -5.96
C SER A 479 -81.77 -43.37 -6.42
N ILE A 480 -82.49 -44.41 -5.96
CA ILE A 480 -83.97 -44.46 -6.02
C ILE A 480 -84.53 -43.20 -5.35
N THR A 481 -85.55 -42.60 -5.96
CA THR A 481 -86.21 -41.41 -5.43
C THR A 481 -87.48 -41.76 -4.66
N ARG A 482 -87.94 -40.85 -3.80
CA ARG A 482 -89.25 -40.97 -3.11
C ARG A 482 -90.40 -41.17 -4.09
N SER A 483 -90.33 -40.54 -5.25
CA SER A 483 -91.34 -40.65 -6.32
C SER A 483 -91.41 -42.07 -6.89
N ASP A 484 -90.26 -42.74 -7.01
CA ASP A 484 -90.20 -44.12 -7.52
C ASP A 484 -90.88 -45.07 -6.54
N ILE A 485 -90.67 -44.88 -5.23
CA ILE A 485 -91.30 -45.68 -4.16
C ILE A 485 -92.82 -45.47 -4.15
N LEU A 486 -93.30 -44.22 -4.17
CA LEU A 486 -94.75 -43.93 -4.18
C LEU A 486 -95.44 -44.43 -5.46
N THR A 487 -94.74 -44.40 -6.60
CA THR A 487 -95.26 -44.94 -7.87
C THR A 487 -95.37 -46.46 -7.81
N ALA A 488 -94.36 -47.14 -7.25
CA ALA A 488 -94.37 -48.58 -7.03
C ALA A 488 -95.54 -48.98 -6.10
N TYR A 489 -95.78 -48.21 -5.03
CA TYR A 489 -96.93 -48.41 -4.15
C TYR A 489 -98.27 -48.22 -4.87
N LYS A 490 -98.46 -47.10 -5.60
CA LYS A 490 -99.71 -46.84 -6.37
C LYS A 490 -100.04 -48.00 -7.31
N ARG A 491 -99.02 -48.59 -7.95
CA ARG A 491 -99.12 -49.70 -8.92
C ARG A 491 -99.18 -51.10 -8.30
N ARG A 492 -99.22 -51.22 -6.96
CA ARG A 492 -99.16 -52.50 -6.22
C ARG A 492 -97.91 -53.34 -6.52
N MET A 493 -96.81 -52.70 -6.90
CA MET A 493 -95.52 -53.38 -7.07
C MET A 493 -94.86 -53.69 -5.73
N ILE A 494 -95.21 -52.91 -4.70
CA ILE A 494 -94.83 -53.09 -3.30
C ILE A 494 -96.06 -52.85 -2.44
N ASP A 495 -96.09 -53.42 -1.24
CA ASP A 495 -97.17 -53.20 -0.28
C ASP A 495 -96.95 -51.94 0.58
N ARG A 496 -97.93 -51.61 1.44
CA ARG A 496 -97.89 -50.40 2.28
C ARG A 496 -96.76 -50.47 3.32
N ALA A 497 -96.44 -51.66 3.82
CA ALA A 497 -95.40 -51.86 4.81
C ALA A 497 -94.01 -51.69 4.16
N GLU A 498 -93.79 -52.30 2.99
CA GLU A 498 -92.58 -52.14 2.19
C GLU A 498 -92.36 -50.69 1.75
N ALA A 499 -93.41 -50.02 1.25
CA ALA A 499 -93.32 -48.61 0.87
C ALA A 499 -92.97 -47.71 2.06
N SER A 500 -93.56 -47.97 3.23
CA SER A 500 -93.24 -47.26 4.47
C SER A 500 -91.79 -47.49 4.91
N GLN A 501 -91.29 -48.73 4.84
CA GLN A 501 -89.91 -49.03 5.22
C GLN A 501 -88.90 -48.37 4.27
N LEU A 502 -89.12 -48.42 2.96
CA LEU A 502 -88.24 -47.77 1.99
C LEU A 502 -88.21 -46.26 2.16
N LEU A 503 -89.34 -45.62 2.48
CA LEU A 503 -89.37 -44.19 2.81
C LEU A 503 -88.67 -43.88 4.14
N ALA A 504 -88.71 -44.79 5.12
CA ALA A 504 -87.99 -44.64 6.38
C ALA A 504 -86.47 -44.71 6.19
N ASP A 505 -85.98 -45.62 5.35
CA ASP A 505 -84.56 -45.74 4.99
C ASP A 505 -84.04 -44.49 4.26
N MET A 506 -84.94 -43.76 3.57
CA MET A 506 -84.64 -42.45 2.96
C MET A 506 -84.73 -41.27 3.94
N GLY A 507 -85.03 -41.52 5.22
CA GLY A 507 -85.08 -40.51 6.28
C GLY A 507 -86.41 -39.78 6.43
N GLU A 508 -87.50 -40.25 5.81
CA GLU A 508 -88.83 -39.68 6.08
C GLU A 508 -89.33 -40.06 7.47
N ASN A 509 -89.95 -39.12 8.18
CA ASN A 509 -90.52 -39.36 9.50
C ASN A 509 -91.86 -40.11 9.43
N GLU A 510 -92.30 -40.70 10.54
CA GLU A 510 -93.48 -41.57 10.60
C GLU A 510 -94.78 -40.90 10.13
N PHE A 511 -94.98 -39.63 10.50
CA PHE A 511 -96.14 -38.86 10.08
C PHE A 511 -96.17 -38.60 8.57
N HIS A 512 -95.04 -38.16 8.00
CA HIS A 512 -94.93 -37.91 6.56
C HIS A 512 -95.14 -39.18 5.73
N ARG A 513 -94.57 -40.32 6.15
CA ARG A 513 -94.76 -41.60 5.46
C ARG A 513 -96.23 -42.01 5.45
N GLY A 514 -96.91 -41.89 6.60
CA GLY A 514 -98.35 -42.15 6.71
C GLY A 514 -99.16 -41.28 5.75
N PHE A 515 -98.97 -39.96 5.82
CA PHE A 515 -99.68 -39.01 4.96
C PHE A 515 -99.45 -39.26 3.46
N MET A 516 -98.21 -39.55 3.04
CA MET A 516 -97.89 -39.82 1.64
C MET A 516 -98.59 -41.07 1.10
N LEU A 517 -98.65 -42.15 1.90
CA LEU A 517 -99.30 -43.39 1.51
C LEU A 517 -100.82 -43.24 1.50
N ASP A 518 -101.39 -42.57 2.50
CA ASP A 518 -102.84 -42.30 2.58
C ASP A 518 -103.33 -41.43 1.42
N ALA A 519 -102.53 -40.45 0.99
CA ALA A 519 -102.84 -39.62 -0.17
C ALA A 519 -102.88 -40.43 -1.48
N VAL A 520 -102.04 -41.47 -1.60
CA VAL A 520 -102.06 -42.39 -2.75
C VAL A 520 -103.32 -43.26 -2.72
N ASP A 521 -103.71 -43.77 -1.55
CA ASP A 521 -104.91 -44.59 -1.38
C ASP A 521 -106.20 -43.79 -1.65
N TYR A 522 -106.27 -42.54 -1.18
CA TYR A 522 -107.40 -41.65 -1.43
C TYR A 522 -107.60 -41.34 -2.92
N LYS A 523 -106.52 -40.99 -3.63
CA LYS A 523 -106.59 -40.73 -5.09
C LYS A 523 -107.09 -41.93 -5.88
N LYS A 524 -106.77 -43.14 -5.42
CA LYS A 524 -107.21 -44.39 -6.07
C LYS A 524 -108.70 -44.65 -5.89
N ALA A 525 -109.26 -44.30 -4.74
CA ALA A 525 -110.69 -44.42 -4.50
C ALA A 525 -111.52 -43.53 -5.45
N LEU A 526 -111.06 -42.29 -5.68
CA LEU A 526 -111.71 -41.35 -6.60
C LEU A 526 -111.70 -41.83 -8.06
N GLU A 527 -110.59 -42.39 -8.55
CA GLU A 527 -110.48 -42.90 -9.93
C GLU A 527 -111.54 -43.98 -10.25
N VAL A 528 -111.96 -44.79 -9.25
CA VAL A 528 -112.99 -45.83 -9.43
C VAL A 528 -114.39 -45.23 -9.58
N THR A 529 -114.71 -44.18 -8.82
CA THR A 529 -116.01 -43.51 -8.87
C THR A 529 -116.20 -42.81 -10.23
N ASP A 530 -115.18 -42.13 -10.74
CA ASP A 530 -115.22 -41.46 -12.05
C ASP A 530 -115.51 -42.43 -13.21
N ILE A 531 -114.92 -43.63 -13.17
CA ILE A 531 -115.17 -44.66 -14.19
C ILE A 531 -116.65 -45.08 -14.20
N ARG A 532 -117.27 -45.20 -13.02
CA ARG A 532 -118.69 -45.57 -12.90
C ARG A 532 -119.61 -44.47 -13.42
N ILE A 533 -119.34 -43.21 -13.08
CA ILE A 533 -120.07 -42.06 -13.58
C ILE A 533 -120.06 -42.03 -15.11
N LYS A 534 -118.88 -42.21 -15.72
CA LYS A 534 -118.73 -42.23 -17.17
C LYS A 534 -119.52 -43.36 -17.84
N GLY A 535 -119.53 -44.55 -17.23
CA GLY A 535 -120.32 -45.68 -17.71
C GLY A 535 -121.82 -45.41 -17.72
N ILE A 536 -122.34 -44.84 -16.64
CA ILE A 536 -123.76 -44.47 -16.51
C ILE A 536 -124.15 -43.39 -17.53
N GLY A 537 -123.28 -42.40 -17.75
CA GLY A 537 -123.51 -41.34 -18.73
C GLY A 537 -123.67 -41.82 -20.16
N ASN A 538 -122.81 -42.74 -20.60
CA ASN A 538 -122.92 -43.33 -21.93
C ASN A 538 -124.26 -44.03 -22.14
N LEU A 539 -124.76 -44.75 -21.12
CA LEU A 539 -126.05 -45.44 -21.20
C LEU A 539 -127.23 -44.46 -21.31
N TYR A 540 -127.12 -43.26 -20.73
CA TYR A 540 -128.10 -42.19 -20.89
C TYR A 540 -128.09 -41.59 -22.30
N ILE A 541 -126.90 -41.25 -22.81
CA ILE A 541 -126.72 -40.63 -24.14
C ILE A 541 -127.19 -41.57 -25.27
N GLU A 542 -127.01 -42.87 -25.11
CA GLU A 542 -127.49 -43.89 -26.06
C GLU A 542 -128.98 -44.20 -25.93
N HIS A 543 -129.72 -43.45 -25.08
CA HIS A 543 -131.14 -43.65 -24.78
C HIS A 543 -131.49 -45.04 -24.22
N ILE A 544 -130.52 -45.75 -23.66
CA ILE A 544 -130.73 -47.05 -22.99
C ILE A 544 -131.34 -46.81 -21.60
N TYR A 545 -130.86 -45.79 -20.88
CA TYR A 545 -131.46 -45.33 -19.64
C TYR A 545 -132.29 -44.07 -19.87
N ASP A 546 -133.42 -43.99 -19.17
CA ASP A 546 -134.17 -42.74 -19.03
C ASP A 546 -133.61 -41.91 -17.86
N GLU A 547 -134.02 -40.66 -17.78
CA GLU A 547 -133.56 -39.71 -16.76
C GLU A 547 -133.72 -40.24 -15.33
N ASN A 548 -134.86 -40.87 -15.02
CA ASN A 548 -135.13 -41.42 -13.70
C ASN A 548 -134.14 -42.55 -13.36
N LYS A 549 -133.86 -43.44 -14.32
CA LYS A 549 -132.95 -44.56 -14.13
C LYS A 549 -131.51 -44.11 -13.93
N VAL A 550 -131.09 -43.06 -14.62
CA VAL A 550 -129.75 -42.48 -14.47
C VAL A 550 -129.56 -41.83 -13.11
N ILE A 551 -130.54 -41.04 -12.67
CA ILE A 551 -130.52 -40.41 -11.35
C ILE A 551 -130.45 -41.48 -10.25
N GLU A 552 -131.19 -42.59 -10.40
CA GLU A 552 -131.15 -43.73 -9.47
C GLU A 552 -129.74 -44.35 -9.40
N GLU A 553 -129.11 -44.65 -10.55
CA GLU A 553 -127.79 -45.29 -10.57
C GLU A 553 -126.66 -44.35 -10.11
N LEU A 554 -126.74 -43.04 -10.39
CA LEU A 554 -125.78 -42.05 -9.87
C LEU A 554 -125.93 -41.85 -8.36
N SER A 555 -127.15 -41.90 -7.83
CA SER A 555 -127.39 -41.79 -6.38
C SER A 555 -126.76 -42.95 -5.59
N LYS A 556 -126.61 -44.14 -6.20
CA LYS A 556 -125.91 -45.29 -5.59
C LYS A 556 -124.40 -45.09 -5.45
N LEU A 557 -123.85 -44.02 -6.04
CA LEU A 557 -122.44 -43.64 -5.91
C LEU A 557 -122.20 -42.62 -4.78
N ASP A 558 -123.21 -42.35 -3.93
CA ASP A 558 -123.18 -41.35 -2.86
C ASP A 558 -122.81 -39.94 -3.35
N LEU A 559 -123.14 -39.62 -4.60
CA LEU A 559 -122.90 -38.30 -5.18
C LEU A 559 -123.91 -37.27 -4.62
N PRO A 560 -123.47 -36.04 -4.30
CA PRO A 560 -124.36 -34.95 -3.94
C PRO A 560 -125.38 -34.67 -5.05
N SER A 561 -126.61 -34.33 -4.68
CA SER A 561 -127.69 -34.08 -5.65
C SER A 561 -127.34 -32.98 -6.67
N ASP A 562 -126.59 -31.95 -6.26
CA ASP A 562 -126.13 -30.88 -7.15
C ASP A 562 -125.18 -31.40 -8.25
N GLU A 563 -124.34 -32.41 -7.93
CA GLU A 563 -123.40 -33.02 -8.87
C GLU A 563 -124.13 -33.92 -9.87
N ILE A 564 -125.14 -34.67 -9.41
CA ILE A 564 -126.02 -35.46 -10.29
C ILE A 564 -126.72 -34.53 -11.29
N ASN A 565 -127.26 -33.41 -10.84
CA ASN A 565 -127.93 -32.43 -11.72
C ASN A 565 -126.98 -31.87 -12.78
N LEU A 566 -125.74 -31.56 -12.41
CA LEU A 566 -124.73 -31.07 -13.35
C LEU A 566 -124.39 -32.12 -14.43
N LEU A 567 -124.30 -33.40 -14.05
CA LEU A 567 -124.07 -34.50 -14.99
C LEU A 567 -125.26 -34.67 -15.95
N MET A 568 -126.49 -34.59 -15.45
CA MET A 568 -127.71 -34.67 -16.26
C MET A 568 -127.80 -33.53 -17.27
N GLU A 569 -127.52 -32.29 -16.85
CA GLU A 569 -127.49 -31.12 -17.74
C GLU A 569 -126.44 -31.28 -18.84
N LYS A 570 -125.24 -31.75 -18.48
CA LYS A 570 -124.18 -32.01 -19.46
C LYS A 570 -124.64 -33.00 -20.54
N TRP A 571 -125.24 -34.12 -20.14
CA TRP A 571 -125.64 -35.16 -21.09
C TRP A 571 -126.88 -34.77 -21.92
N TYR A 572 -127.78 -33.93 -21.40
CA TYR A 572 -128.90 -33.38 -22.17
C TYR A 572 -128.42 -32.67 -23.44
N PHE A 573 -127.38 -31.85 -23.34
CA PHE A 573 -126.80 -31.16 -24.51
C PHE A 573 -126.06 -32.13 -25.47
N GLU A 574 -125.46 -33.21 -24.96
CA GLU A 574 -124.84 -34.25 -25.81
C GLU A 574 -125.88 -35.03 -26.63
N ILE A 575 -127.10 -35.23 -26.11
CA ILE A 575 -128.21 -35.86 -26.84
C ILE A 575 -128.75 -34.94 -27.95
N GLN A 576 -128.96 -33.65 -27.69
CA GLN A 576 -129.51 -32.70 -28.69
C GLN A 576 -128.57 -32.47 -29.89
N GLY A 577 -127.29 -32.83 -29.77
CA GLY A 577 -126.28 -32.71 -30.83
C GLY A 577 -126.23 -33.85 -31.85
N GLN A 578 -127.09 -34.89 -31.75
CA GLN A 578 -127.04 -36.03 -32.68
C GLN A 578 -127.71 -35.74 -34.03
N THR A 579 -126.96 -35.90 -35.13
CA THR A 579 -127.47 -35.80 -36.52
C THR A 579 -128.21 -37.08 -36.95
N PRO A 580 -129.29 -36.99 -37.77
CA PRO A 580 -130.06 -38.15 -38.20
C PRO A 580 -129.26 -39.08 -39.13
N ARG A 581 -129.49 -40.40 -39.01
CA ARG A 581 -128.86 -41.44 -39.87
C ARG A 581 -129.43 -41.39 -41.29
N LEU A 582 -128.59 -41.08 -42.29
CA LEU A 582 -128.93 -41.08 -43.72
C LEU A 582 -128.56 -42.42 -44.39
N TRP A 583 -129.22 -42.80 -45.50
CA TRP A 583 -128.80 -43.96 -46.30
C TRP A 583 -127.46 -43.70 -46.98
N THR A 584 -126.62 -44.72 -47.17
CA THR A 584 -125.38 -44.54 -47.94
C THR A 584 -125.67 -44.21 -49.41
N ASN A 585 -124.70 -43.63 -50.12
CA ASN A 585 -124.82 -43.36 -51.56
C ASN A 585 -125.23 -44.63 -52.34
N SER A 586 -124.54 -45.75 -52.10
CA SER A 586 -124.83 -47.01 -52.78
C SER A 586 -126.24 -47.53 -52.50
N GLN A 587 -126.75 -47.41 -51.27
CA GLN A 587 -128.13 -47.78 -50.93
C GLN A 587 -129.14 -46.85 -51.62
N THR A 588 -128.88 -45.54 -51.61
CA THR A 588 -129.75 -44.55 -52.25
C THR A 588 -129.89 -44.83 -53.75
N LEU A 589 -128.79 -45.12 -54.45
CA LEU A 589 -128.81 -45.46 -55.87
C LEU A 589 -129.41 -46.84 -56.14
N GLY A 590 -129.15 -47.82 -55.26
CA GLY A 590 -129.76 -49.15 -55.34
C GLY A 590 -131.29 -49.06 -55.25
N PHE A 591 -131.81 -48.32 -54.26
CA PHE A 591 -133.24 -48.13 -54.09
C PHE A 591 -133.88 -47.34 -55.24
N ALA A 592 -133.16 -46.36 -55.81
CA ALA A 592 -133.63 -45.64 -56.99
C ALA A 592 -133.67 -46.53 -58.25
N LYS A 593 -132.68 -47.43 -58.42
CA LYS A 593 -132.60 -48.39 -59.52
C LYS A 593 -133.72 -49.43 -59.46
N GLU A 594 -134.01 -49.93 -58.27
CA GLU A 594 -135.04 -50.93 -58.01
C GLU A 594 -136.46 -50.34 -57.94
N GLY A 595 -136.60 -49.01 -58.09
CA GLY A 595 -137.88 -48.32 -58.02
C GLY A 595 -138.47 -48.21 -56.62
N LEU A 596 -137.69 -48.52 -55.58
CA LEU A 596 -138.09 -48.46 -54.17
C LEU A 596 -138.22 -47.02 -53.65
N ILE A 597 -137.50 -46.08 -54.27
CA ILE A 597 -137.64 -44.64 -54.02
C ILE A 597 -137.77 -43.86 -55.33
N THR A 598 -138.47 -42.73 -55.30
CA THR A 598 -138.59 -41.85 -56.47
C THR A 598 -137.26 -41.18 -56.79
N LYS A 599 -137.06 -40.81 -58.06
CA LYS A 599 -135.85 -40.09 -58.50
C LYS A 599 -135.63 -38.81 -57.68
N ASP A 600 -136.69 -38.07 -57.38
CA ASP A 600 -136.59 -36.86 -56.57
C ASP A 600 -136.23 -37.15 -55.11
N ARG A 601 -136.71 -38.28 -54.55
CA ARG A 601 -136.30 -38.71 -53.20
C ARG A 601 -134.84 -39.12 -53.16
N ALA A 602 -134.35 -39.81 -54.19
CA ALA A 602 -132.94 -40.16 -54.33
C ALA A 602 -132.05 -38.91 -54.42
N LYS A 603 -132.46 -37.90 -55.22
CA LYS A 603 -131.77 -36.60 -55.29
C LYS A 603 -131.74 -35.88 -53.94
N ALA A 604 -132.85 -35.88 -53.19
CA ALA A 604 -132.91 -35.25 -51.88
C ALA A 604 -132.00 -35.96 -50.85
N GLU A 605 -131.93 -37.29 -50.90
CA GLU A 605 -131.06 -38.06 -50.01
C GLU A 605 -129.58 -37.88 -50.34
N LEU A 606 -129.20 -37.89 -51.63
CA LEU A 606 -127.83 -37.59 -52.05
C LEU A 606 -127.41 -36.15 -51.67
N LYS A 607 -128.35 -35.20 -51.73
CA LYS A 607 -128.11 -33.83 -51.24
C LYS A 607 -127.91 -33.79 -49.73
N ALA A 608 -128.67 -34.57 -48.96
CA ALA A 608 -128.49 -34.69 -47.52
C ALA A 608 -127.15 -35.36 -47.14
N LEU A 609 -126.65 -36.27 -47.99
CA LEU A 609 -125.31 -36.87 -47.88
C LEU A 609 -124.16 -35.93 -48.28
N GLY A 610 -124.47 -34.73 -48.79
CA GLY A 610 -123.49 -33.73 -49.16
C GLY A 610 -122.96 -33.81 -50.60
N TYR A 611 -123.61 -34.56 -51.50
CA TYR A 611 -123.25 -34.55 -52.93
C TYR A 611 -123.74 -33.26 -53.61
N ASP A 612 -122.92 -32.71 -54.51
CA ASP A 612 -123.27 -31.54 -55.32
C ASP A 612 -124.21 -31.89 -56.49
N GLY A 613 -124.73 -30.86 -57.16
CA GLY A 613 -125.69 -31.04 -58.25
C GLY A 613 -125.14 -31.80 -59.47
N GLU A 614 -123.84 -31.71 -59.74
CA GLU A 614 -123.20 -32.41 -60.87
C GLU A 614 -123.14 -33.91 -60.61
N HIS A 615 -122.64 -34.31 -59.43
CA HIS A 615 -122.55 -35.71 -59.02
C HIS A 615 -123.93 -36.36 -58.91
N ILE A 616 -124.91 -35.63 -58.34
CA ILE A 616 -126.29 -36.11 -58.29
C ILE A 616 -126.82 -36.38 -59.69
N ASN A 617 -126.59 -35.48 -60.66
CA ASN A 617 -127.07 -35.69 -62.03
C ASN A 617 -126.38 -36.90 -62.70
N ILE A 618 -125.07 -37.05 -62.57
CA ILE A 618 -124.32 -38.21 -63.11
C ILE A 618 -124.85 -39.51 -62.50
N TYR A 619 -125.02 -39.54 -61.18
CA TYR A 619 -125.56 -40.73 -60.53
C TYR A 619 -126.98 -41.03 -61.00
N MET A 620 -127.84 -40.03 -61.17
CA MET A 620 -129.20 -40.22 -61.67
C MET A 620 -129.27 -40.63 -63.15
N GLU A 621 -128.27 -40.30 -63.97
CA GLU A 621 -128.12 -40.82 -65.34
C GLU A 621 -127.62 -42.26 -65.36
N SER A 622 -126.76 -42.68 -64.41
CA SER A 622 -126.25 -44.06 -64.32
C SER A 622 -127.29 -45.13 -63.96
N ILE A 623 -128.52 -44.69 -63.64
CA ILE A 623 -129.68 -45.51 -63.28
C ILE A 623 -130.78 -45.52 -64.37
N LEU A 624 -130.49 -44.93 -65.55
CA LEU A 624 -131.20 -45.17 -66.82
C LEU A 624 -130.59 -46.37 -67.55
#